data_AF-A0A8S9HLS3-F1
#
_entry.id   AF-A0A8S9HLS3-F1
#
_cell.length_a   1.000
_cell.length_b   1.000
_cell.length_c   1.000
_cell.angle_alpha   90.00
_cell.angle_beta   90.00
_cell.angle_gamma   90.00
#
_symmetry.space_group_name_H-M   'P 1'
#
loop_
_entity.id
_entity.type
_entity.pdbx_description
1 polymer ?
#
loop_
_entity_poly.entity_id
_entity_poly.type
_entity_poly.pdbx_seq_one_letter_code
_entity_poly.pdbx_strand_id
1 'polypeptide(L)'
;MRSTDLTEPIKIPGCVPITGKDLSEPCQDRSDDAYKWLLHNAKRFREAEGILLNSFVDLEPNAIKALQEPAPDKPPVYPIGQHGFLLCQREG
;
A
#
# COMPACT_ATOMS: atom_id res chain seq x y z
N MET A 1 21.10 3.49 5.45
CA MET A 1 20.21 3.81 6.60
C MET A 1 19.15 2.75 6.63
N ARG A 2 19.09 1.95 7.69
CA ARG A 2 18.11 0.88 7.84
C ARG A 2 16.82 1.45 8.39
N SER A 3 15.68 0.82 8.12
CA SER A 3 14.43 1.25 8.76
C SER A 3 14.47 1.05 10.28
N THR A 4 15.24 0.08 10.78
CA THR A 4 15.45 -0.13 12.22
C THR A 4 16.11 1.04 12.94
N ASP A 5 16.77 1.94 12.19
CA ASP A 5 17.42 3.13 12.72
C ASP A 5 16.42 4.29 12.94
N LEU A 6 15.16 4.14 12.51
CA LEU A 6 14.10 5.11 12.76
C LEU A 6 13.69 5.09 14.23
N THR A 7 13.88 6.22 14.91
CA THR A 7 13.54 6.39 16.33
C THR A 7 12.06 6.65 16.54
N GLU A 8 11.41 7.32 15.60
CA GLU A 8 9.98 7.64 15.65
C GLU A 8 9.17 6.72 14.72
N PRO A 9 7.97 6.27 15.14
CA PRO A 9 7.12 5.44 14.30
C PRO A 9 6.54 6.23 13.13
N ILE A 10 6.37 5.54 12.01
CA ILE A 10 5.79 6.09 10.78
C ILE A 10 4.27 6.14 10.96
N LYS A 11 3.69 7.33 10.76
CA LYS A 11 2.26 7.56 10.84
C LYS A 11 1.67 7.61 9.44
N ILE A 12 0.88 6.60 9.08
CA ILE A 12 0.14 6.56 7.82
C ILE A 12 -1.31 6.92 8.13
N PRO A 13 -1.93 7.88 7.40
CA PRO A 13 -3.33 8.23 7.61
C PRO A 13 -4.24 7.00 7.55
N GLY A 14 -5.11 6.84 8.56
CA GLY A 14 -6.04 5.72 8.64
C GLY A 14 -5.45 4.41 9.18
N CYS A 15 -4.14 4.34 9.45
CA CYS A 15 -3.46 3.16 9.98
C CYS A 15 -2.92 3.40 11.39
N VAL A 16 -2.65 2.29 12.10
CA VAL A 16 -1.87 2.34 13.34
C VAL A 16 -0.41 2.74 13.04
N PRO A 17 0.29 3.45 13.95
CA PRO A 17 1.70 3.78 13.75
C PRO A 17 2.57 2.53 13.55
N ILE A 18 3.44 2.56 12.55
CA ILE A 18 4.27 1.41 12.15
C ILE A 18 5.71 1.69 12.56
N THR A 19 6.36 0.77 13.28
CA THR A 19 7.78 0.93 13.60
C THR A 19 8.64 0.50 12.40
N GLY A 20 9.87 0.99 12.33
CA GLY A 20 10.76 0.63 11.22
C GLY A 20 11.02 -0.88 11.09
N LYS A 21 10.91 -1.64 12.18
CA LYS A 21 11.07 -3.10 12.21
C LYS A 21 9.87 -3.85 11.59
N ASP A 22 8.69 -3.23 11.61
CA ASP A 22 7.45 -3.84 11.12
C ASP A 22 7.26 -3.64 9.60
N LEU A 23 8.11 -2.84 8.96
CA LEU A 23 8.08 -2.65 7.51
C LEU A 23 8.47 -3.94 6.77
N SER A 24 7.97 -4.08 5.53
CA SER A 24 8.35 -5.19 4.64
C SER A 24 9.86 -5.33 4.52
N GLU A 25 10.34 -6.56 4.33
CA GLU A 25 11.77 -6.88 4.23
C GLU A 25 12.56 -5.95 3.27
N PRO A 26 12.06 -5.61 2.06
CA PRO A 26 12.80 -4.71 1.17
C PRO A 26 12.94 -3.27 1.70
N CYS A 27 12.14 -2.86 2.68
CA CYS A 27 12.26 -1.55 3.33
C CYS A 27 13.32 -1.52 4.45
N GLN A 28 13.83 -2.68 4.86
CA GLN A 28 14.75 -2.80 6.00
C GLN A 28 16.14 -2.25 5.66
N ASP A 29 16.61 -2.41 4.42
CA ASP A 29 17.86 -1.85 3.93
C ASP A 29 17.66 -0.97 2.68
N ARG A 30 17.80 0.33 2.85
CA ARG A 30 17.64 1.32 1.77
C ARG A 30 18.79 1.32 0.74
N SER A 31 19.89 0.61 1.01
CA SER A 31 20.99 0.44 0.06
C SER A 31 20.83 -0.78 -0.84
N ASP A 32 19.94 -1.70 -0.49
CA ASP A 32 19.67 -2.92 -1.26
C ASP A 32 18.97 -2.61 -2.60
N ASP A 33 19.20 -3.46 -3.59
CA ASP A 33 18.55 -3.35 -4.90
C ASP A 33 17.05 -3.69 -4.84
N ALA A 34 16.62 -4.57 -3.93
CA ALA A 34 15.21 -4.86 -3.67
C ALA A 34 14.45 -3.60 -3.22
N TYR A 35 15.07 -2.76 -2.37
CA TYR A 35 14.50 -1.45 -2.00
C TYR A 35 14.33 -0.54 -3.23
N LYS A 36 15.34 -0.49 -4.11
CA LYS A 36 15.28 0.33 -5.33
C LYS A 36 14.17 -0.15 -6.26
N TRP A 37 14.01 -1.46 -6.42
CA TRP A 37 12.92 -2.07 -7.19
C TRP A 37 11.54 -1.78 -6.59
N LEU A 38 11.39 -1.92 -5.27
CA LEU A 38 10.15 -1.56 -4.57
C LEU A 38 9.79 -0.09 -4.81
N LEU A 39 10.75 0.81 -4.61
CA LEU A 39 10.54 2.25 -4.78
C LEU A 39 10.24 2.62 -6.23
N HIS A 40 10.89 1.97 -7.20
CA HIS A 40 10.61 2.17 -8.62
C HIS A 40 9.15 1.82 -8.95
N ASN A 41 8.67 0.66 -8.50
CA ASN A 41 7.29 0.24 -8.73
C ASN A 41 6.27 1.12 -7.98
N ALA A 42 6.54 1.44 -6.71
CA ALA A 42 5.64 2.28 -5.91
C ALA A 42 5.41 3.67 -6.53
N LYS A 43 6.46 4.27 -7.12
CA LYS A 43 6.35 5.56 -7.83
C LYS A 43 5.46 5.53 -9.06
N ARG A 44 5.25 4.35 -9.67
CA ARG A 44 4.46 4.18 -10.88
C ARG A 44 2.98 3.92 -10.60
N PHE A 45 2.57 3.74 -9.34
CA PHE A 45 1.16 3.64 -9.01
C PHE A 45 0.35 4.88 -9.43
N ARG A 46 0.97 6.06 -9.46
CA ARG A 46 0.36 7.29 -9.99
C ARG A 46 0.03 7.25 -11.50
N GLU A 47 0.63 6.33 -12.23
CA GLU A 47 0.42 6.16 -13.68
C GLU A 47 -0.79 5.25 -13.96
N ALA A 48 -1.34 4.58 -12.94
CA ALA A 48 -2.49 3.71 -13.10
C ALA A 48 -3.79 4.51 -13.27
N GLU A 49 -4.76 3.97 -14.00
CA GLU A 49 -6.12 4.54 -14.08
C GLU A 49 -6.93 4.29 -12.80
N GLY A 50 -6.57 3.26 -12.04
CA GLY A 50 -7.20 2.87 -10.79
C GLY A 50 -6.44 1.74 -10.10
N ILE A 51 -6.63 1.61 -8.79
CA ILE A 51 -6.03 0.54 -7.99
C ILE A 51 -7.15 -0.36 -7.48
N LEU A 52 -7.13 -1.62 -7.90
CA LEU A 52 -8.00 -2.66 -7.34
C LEU A 52 -7.38 -3.20 -6.06
N LEU A 53 -8.03 -2.94 -4.93
CA LEU A 53 -7.58 -3.37 -3.62
C LEU A 53 -8.37 -4.62 -3.20
N ASN A 54 -7.68 -5.74 -3.00
CA ASN A 54 -8.31 -6.97 -2.50
C ASN A 54 -8.52 -6.91 -0.97
N SER A 55 -9.29 -5.93 -0.54
CA SER A 55 -9.76 -5.71 0.83
C SER A 55 -11.19 -5.13 0.75
N PHE A 56 -11.86 -4.97 1.89
CA PHE A 56 -13.22 -4.46 1.97
C PHE A 56 -13.37 -3.48 3.11
N VAL A 57 -14.32 -2.55 2.97
CA VAL A 57 -14.48 -1.40 3.88
C VAL A 57 -14.63 -1.83 5.34
N ASP A 58 -15.40 -2.88 5.63
CA ASP A 58 -15.62 -3.31 7.03
C ASP A 58 -14.35 -3.90 7.69
N LEU A 59 -13.37 -4.37 6.91
CA LEU A 59 -12.11 -4.89 7.45
C LEU A 59 -11.16 -3.76 7.84
N GLU A 60 -11.03 -2.76 6.96
CA GLU A 60 -10.04 -1.70 7.08
C GLU A 60 -10.65 -0.31 6.79
N PRO A 61 -11.69 0.11 7.54
CA PRO A 61 -12.50 1.26 7.18
C PRO A 61 -11.70 2.56 7.16
N ASN A 62 -10.78 2.70 8.12
CA ASN A 62 -9.97 3.91 8.25
C ASN A 62 -8.90 4.00 7.14
N ALA A 63 -8.22 2.91 6.84
CA ALA A 63 -7.18 2.86 5.81
C ALA A 63 -7.79 3.04 4.40
N ILE A 64 -8.91 2.37 4.11
CA ILE A 64 -9.61 2.51 2.84
C ILE A 64 -10.14 3.94 2.66
N LYS A 65 -10.73 4.53 3.71
CA LYS A 65 -11.16 5.93 3.67
C LYS A 65 -10.01 6.87 3.34
N ALA A 66 -8.87 6.74 4.02
CA ALA A 66 -7.68 7.56 3.75
C ALA A 66 -7.13 7.34 2.32
N LEU A 67 -7.16 6.10 1.82
CA LEU A 67 -6.76 5.78 0.45
C LEU A 67 -7.70 6.40 -0.59
N GLN A 68 -8.98 6.56 -0.28
CA GLN A 68 -9.97 7.16 -1.19
C GLN A 68 -10.04 8.70 -1.14
N GLU A 69 -9.45 9.35 -0.14
CA GLU A 69 -9.40 10.83 -0.10
C GLU A 69 -8.68 11.40 -1.32
N PRO A 70 -9.22 12.35 -2.08
CA PRO A 70 -8.58 12.84 -3.29
C PRO A 70 -7.22 13.50 -2.98
N ALA A 71 -6.21 13.20 -3.80
CA ALA A 71 -4.89 13.83 -3.74
C ALA A 71 -4.32 13.99 -5.17
N PRO A 72 -3.46 15.00 -5.42
CA PRO A 72 -2.78 15.14 -6.71
C PRO A 72 -2.06 13.86 -7.09
N ASP A 73 -2.19 13.45 -8.36
CA ASP A 73 -1.55 12.25 -8.92
C ASP A 73 -1.88 10.94 -8.19
N LYS A 74 -2.97 10.89 -7.40
CA LYS A 74 -3.44 9.66 -6.76
C LYS A 74 -4.59 9.05 -7.55
N PRO A 75 -4.44 7.84 -8.10
CA PRO A 75 -5.53 7.17 -8.80
C PRO A 75 -6.64 6.76 -7.82
N PRO A 76 -7.88 6.58 -8.31
CA PRO A 76 -8.97 6.05 -7.49
C PRO A 76 -8.66 4.63 -7.01
N VAL A 77 -9.02 4.35 -5.75
CA VAL A 77 -8.83 3.03 -5.11
C VAL A 77 -10.18 2.34 -4.93
N TYR A 78 -10.30 1.13 -5.46
CA TYR A 78 -11.52 0.32 -5.44
C TYR A 78 -11.33 -0.91 -4.56
N PRO A 79 -11.88 -0.95 -3.34
CA PRO A 79 -11.91 -2.16 -2.53
C PRO A 79 -12.88 -3.19 -3.15
N ILE A 80 -12.34 -4.28 -3.68
CA ILE A 80 -13.10 -5.33 -4.39
C ILE A 80 -13.23 -6.65 -3.61
N GLY A 81 -12.80 -6.66 -2.34
CA GLY A 81 -12.81 -7.83 -1.48
C GLY A 81 -14.21 -8.32 -1.06
N GLN A 82 -14.27 -9.61 -0.71
CA GLN A 82 -15.41 -10.45 -0.28
C GLN A 82 -16.40 -10.96 -1.34
N HIS A 83 -16.68 -10.25 -2.43
CA HIS A 83 -17.46 -10.82 -3.53
C HIS A 83 -16.75 -10.85 -4.89
N GLY A 84 -15.53 -10.30 -5.01
CA GLY A 84 -14.76 -10.26 -6.26
C GLY A 84 -13.73 -11.38 -6.47
N PHE A 85 -13.38 -12.16 -5.44
CA PHE A 85 -12.34 -13.20 -5.54
C PHE A 85 -12.73 -14.33 -6.52
N LEU A 86 -14.01 -14.45 -6.90
CA LEU A 86 -14.51 -15.44 -7.85
C LEU A 86 -14.59 -14.95 -9.31
N LEU A 87 -14.49 -13.65 -9.57
CA LEU A 87 -14.69 -13.11 -10.94
C LEU A 87 -13.41 -13.08 -11.79
N CYS A 88 -12.22 -13.18 -11.20
CA CYS A 88 -10.96 -13.22 -11.95
C CYS A 88 -10.38 -14.65 -12.11
N GLN A 89 -11.05 -15.67 -11.58
CA GLN A 89 -10.65 -17.09 -11.71
C GLN A 89 -11.60 -17.89 -12.62
N ARG A 90 -12.58 -17.23 -13.23
CA ARG A 90 -13.40 -17.78 -14.31
C ARG A 90 -13.29 -16.86 -15.51
N GLU A 91 -12.18 -16.91 -16.22
CA GLU A 91 -12.07 -16.82 -17.69
C GLU A 91 -10.62 -17.19 -18.05
N GLY A 92 -10.41 -18.35 -18.69
CA GLY A 92 -9.13 -18.80 -19.24
C GLY A 92 -8.61 -20.10 -18.69
#